data_AF-A0A7J8F553-F1
#
_entry.id   AF-A0A7J8F553-F1
#
_cell.length_a   1.000
_cell.length_b   1.000
_cell.length_c   1.000
_cell.angle_alpha   90.00
_cell.angle_beta   90.00
_cell.angle_gamma   90.00
#
_symmetry.space_group_name_H-M   'P 1'
#
loop_
_entity.id
_entity.type
_entity.pdbx_description
1 polymer ?
#
loop_
_entity_poly.entity_id
_entity_poly.type
_entity_poly.pdbx_seq_one_letter_code
_entity_poly.pdbx_strand_id
1 'polypeptide(L)'
;MAKKMPASPIRIPTVSSDIEWDYCFLESQQMKIPAQQPTEESCPTNGSEGSEDGTKAKEKATDCMSLPWEKLAQSQEKTARLIKEKMNTQANKELIRCVILSQITFGKEHWKCAQALASLAYGYLTLRGLPAQAKKHAESAKSTLLTWKRKTASDKERKGILEALVMLYYTLGMAWLLQNQYPVLPSWVW
;
A
#
# COMPACT_ATOMS: atom_id res chain seq x y z
N MET A 1 50.36 33.80 3.96
CA MET A 1 49.12 34.26 4.63
C MET A 1 47.95 33.48 4.04
N ALA A 2 47.33 32.57 4.80
CA ALA A 2 46.23 31.74 4.31
C ALA A 2 44.88 32.43 4.57
N LYS A 3 44.08 32.61 3.51
CA LYS A 3 42.78 33.29 3.54
C LYS A 3 41.72 32.27 4.01
N LYS A 4 41.19 32.46 5.22
CA LYS A 4 40.13 31.60 5.79
C LYS A 4 38.79 31.99 5.17
N MET A 5 38.13 31.07 4.47
CA MET A 5 36.77 31.27 3.96
C MET A 5 35.73 31.04 5.07
N PRO A 6 34.66 31.84 5.15
CA PRO A 6 33.59 31.63 6.13
C PRO A 6 32.70 30.45 5.71
N ALA A 7 32.36 29.59 6.68
CA ALA A 7 31.45 28.47 6.46
C ALA A 7 30.00 28.98 6.27
N SER A 8 29.31 28.46 5.27
CA SER A 8 27.89 28.73 5.01
C SER A 8 27.03 28.23 6.17
N PRO A 9 25.93 28.93 6.54
CA PRO A 9 25.05 28.47 7.61
C PRO A 9 24.31 27.19 7.22
N ILE A 10 24.24 26.22 8.14
CA ILE A 10 23.39 25.04 8.00
C ILE A 10 21.93 25.50 8.07
N ARG A 11 21.20 25.39 6.95
CA ARG A 11 19.76 25.61 6.89
C ARG A 11 19.07 24.31 7.31
N ILE A 12 18.41 24.30 8.46
CA ILE A 12 17.47 23.23 8.84
C ILE A 12 16.11 23.61 8.24
N PRO A 13 15.51 22.81 7.34
CA PRO A 13 14.21 23.13 6.76
C PRO A 13 13.13 23.05 7.84
N THR A 14 12.63 24.19 8.28
CA THR A 14 11.46 24.28 9.16
C THR A 14 10.21 24.55 8.32
N VAL A 15 9.90 23.67 7.38
CA VAL A 15 8.57 23.66 6.74
C VAL A 15 8.26 22.22 6.33
N SER A 16 7.09 21.73 6.76
CA SER A 16 6.47 20.50 6.27
C SER A 16 6.22 20.64 4.78
N SER A 17 7.17 20.22 3.95
CA SER A 17 6.97 20.05 2.52
C SER A 17 6.70 18.58 2.25
N ASP A 18 5.42 18.24 2.20
CA ASP A 18 4.84 16.94 1.85
C ASP A 18 5.00 16.66 0.32
N ILE A 19 6.19 16.92 -0.23
CA ILE A 19 6.45 16.95 -1.69
C ILE A 19 7.03 15.62 -2.20
N GLU A 20 7.55 14.76 -1.33
CA GLU A 20 8.28 13.56 -1.77
C GLU A 20 7.37 12.38 -2.17
N TRP A 21 6.10 12.38 -1.74
CA TRP A 21 5.18 11.26 -2.00
C TRP A 21 4.38 11.37 -3.31
N ASP A 22 4.17 12.58 -3.84
CA ASP A 22 3.38 12.79 -5.06
C ASP A 22 4.12 12.33 -6.33
N TYR A 23 5.46 12.29 -6.31
CA TYR A 23 6.26 11.81 -7.44
C TYR A 23 6.00 10.33 -7.76
N CYS A 24 5.83 9.49 -6.74
CA CYS A 24 5.58 8.05 -6.94
C CYS A 24 4.26 7.76 -7.66
N PHE A 25 3.29 8.68 -7.62
CA PHE A 25 1.99 8.52 -8.30
C PHE A 25 1.97 9.14 -9.70
N LEU A 26 2.74 10.20 -9.94
CA LEU A 26 2.80 10.86 -11.25
C LEU A 26 3.60 10.06 -12.28
N GLU A 27 4.67 9.38 -11.85
CA GLU A 27 5.53 8.59 -12.73
C GLU A 27 4.81 7.37 -13.32
N SER A 28 3.83 6.81 -12.59
CA SER A 28 2.99 5.72 -13.07
C SER A 28 1.95 6.13 -14.12
N GLN A 29 1.67 7.42 -14.29
CA GLN A 29 0.73 7.92 -15.31
C GLN A 29 1.41 8.28 -16.64
N GLN A 30 2.75 8.26 -16.70
CA GLN A 30 3.50 8.73 -17.88
C GLN A 30 3.99 7.61 -18.82
N MET A 31 3.65 6.34 -18.56
CA MET A 31 3.83 5.27 -19.56
C MET A 31 2.77 5.37 -20.65
N LYS A 32 3.07 6.20 -21.65
CA LYS A 32 2.38 6.24 -22.94
C LYS A 32 2.61 4.87 -23.63
N ILE A 33 1.56 4.07 -23.73
CA ILE A 33 1.53 2.81 -24.49
C ILE A 33 1.82 3.16 -25.96
N PRO A 34 2.91 2.65 -26.59
CA PRO A 34 3.06 2.73 -28.03
C PRO A 34 2.05 1.79 -28.69
N ALA A 35 1.32 2.29 -29.68
CA ALA A 35 0.36 1.54 -30.46
C ALA A 35 1.01 0.30 -31.11
N GLN A 36 0.39 -0.86 -30.93
CA GLN A 36 0.76 -2.10 -31.63
C GLN A 36 0.36 -1.97 -33.11
N GLN A 37 1.30 -2.24 -34.02
CA GLN A 37 0.96 -2.65 -35.39
C GLN A 37 1.01 -4.18 -35.48
N PRO A 38 0.10 -4.82 -36.23
CA PRO A 38 0.09 -6.26 -36.43
C PRO A 38 1.00 -6.61 -37.61
N THR A 39 1.95 -7.53 -37.40
CA THR A 39 2.56 -8.28 -38.49
C THR A 39 2.52 -9.74 -38.11
N GLU A 40 1.73 -10.48 -38.89
CA GLU A 40 1.70 -11.92 -38.96
C GLU A 40 3.10 -12.45 -39.24
N GLU A 41 3.59 -13.42 -38.47
CA GLU A 41 4.64 -14.29 -38.98
C GLU A 41 4.50 -15.70 -38.39
N SER A 42 4.42 -16.62 -39.34
CA SER A 42 4.09 -18.03 -39.27
C SER A 42 5.10 -18.86 -38.49
N CYS A 43 4.62 -19.88 -37.78
CA CYS A 43 5.45 -20.97 -37.26
C CYS A 43 6.17 -21.71 -38.41
N PRO A 44 7.48 -21.98 -38.33
CA PRO A 44 8.07 -23.00 -39.15
C PRO A 44 7.87 -24.36 -38.47
N THR A 45 7.11 -25.22 -39.16
CA THR A 45 7.30 -26.66 -39.15
C THR A 45 8.74 -26.96 -39.56
N ASN A 46 9.46 -27.75 -38.77
CA ASN A 46 10.45 -28.71 -39.26
C ASN A 46 10.74 -29.74 -38.16
N GLY A 47 10.49 -31.01 -38.48
CA GLY A 47 10.93 -32.14 -37.67
C GLY A 47 12.41 -32.46 -37.90
N SER A 48 13.03 -33.10 -36.93
CA SER A 48 14.14 -34.02 -37.15
C SER A 48 14.30 -34.88 -35.89
N GLU A 49 14.14 -36.18 -36.05
CA GLU A 49 14.44 -37.19 -35.04
C GLU A 49 15.96 -37.31 -34.80
N GLY A 50 16.33 -37.74 -33.59
CA GLY A 50 17.54 -38.53 -33.38
C GLY A 50 18.51 -38.04 -32.30
N SER A 51 18.69 -38.91 -31.30
CA SER A 51 19.91 -39.16 -30.53
C SER A 51 19.96 -38.66 -29.08
N GLU A 52 20.37 -39.61 -28.25
CA GLU A 52 20.32 -39.68 -26.79
C GLU A 52 21.56 -39.05 -26.15
N ASP A 53 21.47 -38.85 -24.83
CA ASP A 53 22.52 -38.54 -23.85
C ASP A 53 22.64 -37.08 -23.35
N GLY A 54 22.83 -36.97 -22.03
CA GLY A 54 23.45 -35.82 -21.39
C GLY A 54 22.51 -34.81 -20.72
N THR A 55 22.18 -35.08 -19.45
CA THR A 55 21.95 -34.11 -18.35
C THR A 55 21.60 -32.67 -18.77
N LYS A 56 20.32 -32.32 -18.75
CA LYS A 56 19.89 -30.90 -18.75
C LYS A 56 18.86 -30.62 -17.68
N ALA A 57 19.08 -29.46 -17.07
CA ALA A 57 18.40 -28.90 -15.93
C ALA A 57 16.88 -29.10 -15.99
N LYS A 58 16.28 -29.29 -14.80
CA LYS A 58 14.89 -28.89 -14.58
C LYS A 58 14.77 -27.42 -14.96
N GLU A 59 14.39 -27.19 -16.20
CA GLU A 59 13.80 -25.96 -16.67
C GLU A 59 12.66 -25.69 -15.69
N LYS A 60 12.88 -24.72 -14.80
CA LYS A 60 11.83 -24.22 -13.92
C LYS A 60 10.80 -23.66 -14.88
N ALA A 61 9.79 -24.47 -15.17
CA ALA A 61 8.61 -24.09 -15.92
C ALA A 61 8.19 -22.72 -15.40
N THR A 62 8.33 -21.73 -16.29
CA THR A 62 7.59 -20.48 -16.34
C THR A 62 6.84 -20.16 -15.06
N ASP A 63 7.39 -19.20 -14.29
CA ASP A 63 6.71 -18.50 -13.20
C ASP A 63 5.31 -18.10 -13.69
N CYS A 64 4.33 -18.96 -13.40
CA CYS A 64 2.95 -18.74 -13.78
C CYS A 64 2.52 -17.50 -13.02
N MET A 65 2.30 -16.41 -13.75
CA MET A 65 1.98 -15.10 -13.20
C MET A 65 0.81 -15.24 -12.22
N SER A 66 1.10 -15.17 -10.91
CA SER A 66 0.07 -15.27 -9.88
C SER A 66 -0.94 -14.13 -10.00
N LEU A 67 -2.21 -14.46 -9.77
CA LEU A 67 -3.32 -13.53 -9.92
C LEU A 67 -3.23 -12.41 -8.86
N PRO A 68 -3.74 -11.19 -9.14
CA PRO A 68 -3.68 -10.08 -8.18
C PRO A 68 -4.26 -10.40 -6.80
N TRP A 69 -5.33 -11.19 -6.74
CA TRP A 69 -5.96 -11.59 -5.48
C TRP A 69 -5.11 -12.61 -4.69
N GLU A 70 -4.33 -13.46 -5.37
CA GLU A 70 -3.39 -14.39 -4.72
C GLU A 70 -2.21 -13.61 -4.12
N LYS A 71 -1.65 -12.67 -4.89
CA LYS A 71 -0.60 -11.76 -4.40
C LYS A 71 -1.09 -10.94 -3.21
N LEU A 72 -2.35 -10.50 -3.22
CA LEU A 72 -2.97 -9.80 -2.09
C LEU A 72 -3.00 -10.69 -0.84
N ALA A 73 -3.47 -11.94 -0.97
CA ALA A 73 -3.51 -12.88 0.15
C ALA A 73 -2.10 -13.16 0.72
N GLN A 74 -1.10 -13.34 -0.16
CA GLN A 74 0.30 -13.53 0.24
C GLN A 74 0.85 -12.30 0.98
N SER A 75 0.56 -11.09 0.49
CA SER A 75 0.96 -9.82 1.11
C SER A 75 0.33 -9.67 2.51
N GLN A 76 -0.93 -10.08 2.69
CA GLN A 76 -1.61 -10.07 3.98
C GLN A 76 -0.99 -11.05 4.98
N GLU A 77 -0.72 -12.28 4.56
CA GLU A 77 -0.06 -13.28 5.42
C GLU A 77 1.36 -12.82 5.81
N LYS A 78 2.11 -12.28 4.86
CA LYS A 78 3.44 -11.74 5.09
C LYS A 78 3.41 -10.57 6.06
N THR A 79 2.41 -9.70 5.98
CA THR A 79 2.22 -8.62 6.96
C THR A 79 2.07 -9.18 8.38
N ALA A 80 1.21 -10.19 8.57
CA ALA A 80 1.01 -10.82 9.88
C ALA A 80 2.31 -11.43 10.44
N ARG A 81 3.08 -12.11 9.57
CA ARG A 81 4.39 -12.67 9.91
C ARG A 81 5.38 -11.60 10.35
N LEU A 82 5.53 -10.53 9.56
CA LEU A 82 6.45 -9.43 9.85
C LEU A 82 6.09 -8.69 11.15
N ILE A 83 4.79 -8.51 11.45
CA ILE A 83 4.34 -7.94 12.72
C ILE A 83 4.73 -8.84 13.90
N LYS A 84 4.53 -10.16 13.77
CA LYS A 84 4.95 -11.14 14.80
C LYS A 84 6.46 -11.11 15.04
N GLU A 85 7.24 -10.91 13.98
CA GLU A 85 8.70 -10.77 14.01
C GLU A 85 9.17 -9.36 14.43
N LYS A 86 8.25 -8.44 14.74
CA LYS A 86 8.54 -7.03 15.08
C LYS A 86 9.31 -6.26 13.99
N MET A 87 9.19 -6.71 12.74
CA MET A 87 9.78 -6.10 11.55
C MET A 87 8.91 -4.95 11.03
N ASN A 88 8.71 -3.93 11.88
CA ASN A 88 7.71 -2.88 11.70
C ASN A 88 7.82 -2.13 10.36
N THR A 89 9.04 -1.80 9.92
CA THR A 89 9.26 -1.10 8.65
C THR A 89 8.85 -1.97 7.47
N GLN A 90 9.22 -3.26 7.46
CA GLN A 90 8.84 -4.17 6.40
C GLN A 90 7.33 -4.43 6.42
N ALA A 91 6.73 -4.61 7.60
CA ALA A 91 5.29 -4.81 7.75
C ALA A 91 4.50 -3.62 7.18
N ASN A 92 4.93 -2.39 7.46
CA ASN A 92 4.27 -1.19 6.92
C ASN A 92 4.43 -1.09 5.38
N LYS A 93 5.59 -1.43 4.83
CA LYS A 93 5.77 -1.55 3.36
C LYS A 93 4.84 -2.59 2.75
N GLU A 94 4.63 -3.71 3.43
CA GLU A 94 3.71 -4.75 2.96
C GLU A 94 2.23 -4.33 3.07
N LEU A 95 1.86 -3.53 4.08
CA LEU A 95 0.54 -2.90 4.17
C LEU A 95 0.28 -1.95 2.98
N ILE A 96 1.28 -1.19 2.54
CA ILE A 96 1.16 -0.34 1.34
C ILE A 96 0.88 -1.21 0.10
N ARG A 97 1.59 -2.35 -0.04
CA ARG A 97 1.32 -3.31 -1.12
C ARG A 97 -0.10 -3.87 -1.05
N CYS A 98 -0.60 -4.21 0.14
CA CYS A 98 -1.98 -4.64 0.33
C CYS A 98 -3.00 -3.60 -0.19
N VAL A 99 -2.76 -2.31 0.04
CA VAL A 99 -3.63 -1.22 -0.48
C VAL A 99 -3.63 -1.22 -2.01
N ILE A 100 -2.45 -1.23 -2.64
CA ILE A 100 -2.31 -1.20 -4.10
C ILE A 100 -2.98 -2.44 -4.73
N LEU A 101 -2.68 -3.63 -4.21
CA LEU A 101 -3.25 -4.89 -4.71
C LEU A 101 -4.77 -4.95 -4.52
N SER A 102 -5.30 -4.39 -3.43
CA SER A 102 -6.75 -4.27 -3.23
C SER A 102 -7.39 -3.37 -4.27
N GLN A 103 -6.78 -2.23 -4.60
CA GLN A 103 -7.27 -1.32 -5.63
C GLN A 103 -7.26 -1.97 -7.02
N ILE A 104 -6.20 -2.70 -7.37
CA ILE A 104 -6.11 -3.45 -8.63
C ILE A 104 -7.19 -4.54 -8.70
N THR A 105 -7.41 -5.25 -7.59
CA THR A 105 -8.30 -6.42 -7.57
C THR A 105 -9.79 -6.02 -7.54
N PHE A 106 -10.15 -4.95 -6.83
CA PHE A 106 -11.55 -4.62 -6.55
C PHE A 106 -12.01 -3.25 -7.06
N GLY A 107 -11.09 -2.37 -7.48
CA GLY A 107 -11.37 -0.97 -7.79
C GLY A 107 -11.36 -0.07 -6.55
N LYS A 108 -10.99 1.21 -6.75
CA LYS A 108 -10.71 2.17 -5.66
C LYS A 108 -11.89 2.42 -4.70
N GLU A 109 -13.12 2.33 -5.20
CA GLU A 109 -14.34 2.62 -4.43
C GLU A 109 -14.87 1.39 -3.65
N HIS A 110 -14.22 0.23 -3.76
CA HIS A 110 -14.71 -0.98 -3.11
C HIS A 110 -14.39 -1.01 -1.61
N TRP A 111 -15.29 -1.56 -0.78
CA TRP A 111 -15.09 -1.63 0.68
C TRP A 111 -13.80 -2.35 1.12
N LYS A 112 -13.32 -3.33 0.34
CA LYS A 112 -12.03 -3.99 0.60
C LYS A 112 -10.82 -3.04 0.47
N CYS A 113 -10.91 -2.02 -0.37
CA CYS A 113 -9.90 -0.97 -0.43
C CYS A 113 -9.93 -0.10 0.83
N ALA A 114 -11.11 0.20 1.35
CA ALA A 114 -11.24 0.87 2.64
C ALA A 114 -10.69 0.01 3.79
N GLN A 115 -10.92 -1.30 3.78
CA GLN A 115 -10.35 -2.23 4.76
C GLN A 115 -8.82 -2.22 4.71
N ALA A 116 -8.23 -2.27 3.52
CA ALA A 116 -6.77 -2.18 3.37
C ALA A 116 -6.21 -0.82 3.84
N LEU A 117 -6.91 0.28 3.54
CA LEU A 117 -6.55 1.62 4.02
C LEU A 117 -6.65 1.75 5.54
N ALA A 118 -7.68 1.15 6.17
CA ALA A 118 -7.82 1.11 7.62
C ALA A 118 -6.66 0.33 8.26
N SER A 119 -6.27 -0.82 7.70
CA SER A 119 -5.10 -1.58 8.14
C SER A 119 -3.79 -0.80 7.99
N LEU A 120 -3.61 -0.07 6.87
CA LEU A 120 -2.44 0.78 6.67
C LEU A 120 -2.40 1.94 7.68
N ALA A 121 -3.54 2.59 7.91
CA ALA A 121 -3.68 3.66 8.90
C ALA A 121 -3.32 3.16 10.31
N TYR A 122 -3.88 2.01 10.71
CA TYR A 122 -3.55 1.36 11.97
C TYR A 122 -2.08 0.97 12.06
N GLY A 123 -1.47 0.52 10.96
CA GLY A 123 -0.05 0.24 10.87
C GLY A 123 0.82 1.48 11.06
N TYR A 124 0.45 2.63 10.48
CA TYR A 124 1.16 3.89 10.73
C TYR A 124 1.06 4.34 12.19
N LEU A 125 -0.10 4.14 12.82
CA LEU A 125 -0.29 4.45 14.22
C LEU A 125 0.57 3.54 15.13
N THR A 126 0.47 2.22 14.96
CA THR A 126 0.99 1.24 15.92
C THR A 126 2.40 0.74 15.63
N LEU A 127 2.78 0.62 14.35
CA LEU A 127 4.11 0.13 13.96
C LEU A 127 5.11 1.25 13.76
N ARG A 128 4.63 2.46 13.41
CA ARG A 128 5.48 3.61 13.06
C ARG A 128 5.37 4.78 14.03
N GLY A 129 4.30 4.89 14.82
CA GLY A 129 4.08 6.04 15.70
C GLY A 129 3.84 7.35 14.94
N LEU A 130 3.23 7.27 13.75
CA LEU A 130 3.04 8.40 12.84
C LEU A 130 1.54 8.79 12.77
N PRO A 131 1.03 9.59 13.73
CA PRO A 131 -0.40 9.86 13.84
C PRO A 131 -0.96 10.71 12.68
N ALA A 132 -0.18 11.62 12.10
CA ALA A 132 -0.62 12.41 10.94
C ALA A 132 -0.89 11.52 9.71
N GLN A 133 0.02 10.59 9.41
CA GLN A 133 -0.15 9.61 8.33
C GLN A 133 -1.29 8.64 8.62
N ALA A 134 -1.41 8.18 9.86
CA ALA A 134 -2.53 7.35 10.28
C ALA A 134 -3.87 8.05 10.02
N LYS A 135 -3.99 9.33 10.41
CA LYS A 135 -5.18 10.16 10.16
C LYS A 135 -5.49 10.28 8.66
N LYS A 136 -4.50 10.63 7.83
CA LYS A 136 -4.66 10.77 6.36
C LYS A 136 -5.24 9.50 5.72
N HIS A 137 -4.68 8.33 6.03
CA HIS A 137 -5.17 7.06 5.48
C HIS A 137 -6.52 6.64 6.06
N ALA A 138 -6.77 6.92 7.34
CA ALA A 138 -8.06 6.67 7.97
C ALA A 138 -9.17 7.51 7.34
N GLU A 139 -8.94 8.80 7.09
CA GLU A 139 -9.89 9.67 6.40
C GLU A 139 -10.18 9.19 4.97
N SER A 140 -9.15 8.70 4.26
CA SER A 140 -9.33 8.06 2.96
C SER A 140 -10.21 6.80 3.05
N ALA A 141 -9.98 5.92 4.02
CA ALA A 141 -10.82 4.74 4.26
C ALA A 141 -12.28 5.13 4.54
N LYS A 142 -12.50 6.16 5.36
CA LYS A 142 -13.83 6.70 5.66
C LYS A 142 -14.53 7.18 4.38
N SER A 143 -13.84 7.94 3.54
CA SER A 143 -14.37 8.43 2.27
C SER A 143 -14.75 7.28 1.32
N THR A 144 -13.91 6.24 1.22
CA THR A 144 -14.22 5.06 0.41
C THR A 144 -15.46 4.31 0.92
N LEU A 145 -15.63 4.14 2.25
CA LEU A 145 -16.82 3.50 2.79
C LEU A 145 -18.11 4.30 2.58
N LEU A 146 -18.05 5.63 2.66
CA LEU A 146 -19.20 6.51 2.45
C LEU A 146 -19.65 6.54 0.98
N THR A 147 -18.69 6.44 0.05
CA THR A 147 -18.96 6.46 -1.40
C THR A 147 -19.37 5.09 -1.94
N TRP A 148 -19.04 4.01 -1.24
CA TRP A 148 -19.36 2.66 -1.67
C TRP A 148 -20.88 2.39 -1.66
N LYS A 149 -21.47 2.44 -2.85
CA LYS A 149 -22.91 2.20 -3.07
C LYS A 149 -23.19 0.71 -3.24
N ARG A 150 -23.54 -0.01 -2.16
CA ARG A 150 -24.16 -1.34 -2.29
C ARG A 150 -25.50 -1.39 -1.57
N LYS A 151 -26.57 -1.67 -2.33
CA LYS A 151 -27.96 -1.71 -1.84
C LYS A 151 -28.20 -2.83 -0.81
N THR A 152 -27.44 -3.93 -0.88
CA THR A 152 -27.48 -5.04 0.10
C THR A 152 -26.11 -5.70 0.18
N ALA A 153 -25.35 -5.43 1.25
CA ALA A 153 -24.13 -6.19 1.56
C ALA A 153 -24.50 -7.57 2.12
N SER A 154 -23.80 -8.62 1.70
CA SER A 154 -23.92 -9.95 2.32
C SER A 154 -23.44 -9.92 3.78
N ASP A 155 -23.85 -10.86 4.62
CA ASP A 155 -23.42 -10.88 6.04
C ASP A 155 -21.91 -11.03 6.20
N LYS A 156 -21.26 -11.77 5.29
CA LYS A 156 -19.79 -11.88 5.24
C LYS A 156 -19.14 -10.52 4.97
N GLU A 157 -19.73 -9.72 4.09
CA GLU A 157 -19.23 -8.38 3.78
C GLU A 157 -19.51 -7.40 4.90
N ARG A 158 -20.70 -7.47 5.52
CA ARG A 158 -21.02 -6.68 6.71
C ARG A 158 -20.02 -6.91 7.83
N LYS A 159 -19.62 -8.16 8.07
CA LYS A 159 -18.56 -8.48 9.04
C LYS A 159 -17.24 -7.79 8.69
N GLY A 160 -16.78 -7.92 7.45
CA GLY A 160 -15.52 -7.29 7.01
C GLY A 160 -15.57 -5.75 7.05
N ILE A 161 -16.72 -5.17 6.72
CA ILE A 161 -16.96 -3.72 6.82
C ILE A 161 -16.94 -3.28 8.28
N LEU A 162 -17.56 -4.04 9.17
CA LEU A 162 -17.56 -3.73 10.61
C LEU A 162 -16.14 -3.77 11.19
N GLU A 163 -15.34 -4.78 10.83
CA GLU A 163 -13.92 -4.86 11.20
C GLU A 163 -13.14 -3.63 10.71
N ALA A 164 -13.38 -3.20 9.46
CA ALA A 164 -12.77 -1.99 8.92
C ALA A 164 -13.21 -0.72 9.67
N LEU A 165 -14.50 -0.60 10.01
CA LEU A 165 -15.06 0.54 10.76
C LEU A 165 -14.48 0.63 12.18
N VAL A 166 -14.39 -0.49 12.90
CA VAL A 166 -13.81 -0.53 14.24
C VAL A 166 -12.35 -0.05 14.20
N MET A 167 -11.57 -0.59 13.27
CA MET A 167 -10.17 -0.21 13.11
C MET A 167 -10.02 1.26 12.71
N LEU A 168 -10.83 1.71 11.75
CA LEU A 168 -10.88 3.09 11.29
C LEU A 168 -11.14 4.08 12.43
N TYR A 169 -12.22 3.90 13.20
CA TYR A 169 -12.60 4.86 14.23
C TYR A 169 -11.66 4.83 15.42
N TYR A 170 -11.13 3.65 15.78
CA TYR A 170 -10.04 3.55 16.75
C TYR A 170 -8.82 4.36 16.30
N THR A 171 -8.37 4.15 15.06
CA THR A 171 -7.19 4.84 14.53
C THR A 171 -7.40 6.35 14.46
N LEU A 172 -8.57 6.82 14.03
CA LEU A 172 -8.91 8.25 14.06
C LEU A 172 -8.84 8.78 15.49
N GLY A 173 -9.56 8.17 16.44
CA GLY A 173 -9.61 8.62 17.82
C GLY A 173 -8.22 8.78 18.42
N MET A 174 -7.38 7.76 18.26
CA MET A 174 -5.98 7.80 18.73
C MET A 174 -5.13 8.83 18.00
N ALA A 175 -5.27 8.96 16.67
CA ALA A 175 -4.52 9.93 15.90
C ALA A 175 -4.88 11.38 16.30
N TRP A 176 -6.16 11.67 16.55
CA TRP A 176 -6.61 12.98 17.04
C TRP A 176 -6.08 13.27 18.45
N LEU A 177 -6.08 12.26 19.33
CA LEU A 177 -5.54 12.37 20.70
C LEU A 177 -4.05 12.68 20.69
N LEU A 178 -3.27 11.89 19.93
CA LEU A 178 -1.82 12.06 19.84
C LEU A 178 -1.41 13.37 19.13
N GLN A 179 -2.30 13.97 18.36
CA GLN A 179 -2.08 15.27 17.71
C GLN A 179 -2.58 16.45 18.55
N ASN A 180 -3.04 16.24 19.80
CA ASN A 180 -3.60 17.28 20.67
C ASN A 180 -4.72 18.09 20.02
N GLN A 181 -5.49 17.46 19.13
CA GLN A 181 -6.60 18.12 18.44
C GLN A 181 -7.93 18.00 19.22
N TYR A 182 -7.92 17.41 20.42
CA TYR A 182 -9.02 17.53 21.37
C TYR A 182 -8.75 18.68 22.33
N PRO A 183 -9.76 19.53 22.63
CA PRO A 183 -9.63 20.49 23.70
C PRO A 183 -9.45 19.71 25.01
N VAL A 184 -8.24 19.76 25.57
CA VAL A 184 -8.04 19.41 26.97
C VAL A 184 -8.82 20.43 27.76
N LEU A 185 -9.87 20.00 28.47
CA LEU A 185 -10.59 20.93 29.35
C LEU A 185 -9.57 21.53 30.32
N PRO A 186 -9.54 22.87 30.49
CA PRO A 186 -8.66 23.51 31.45
C PRO A 186 -8.79 22.85 32.83
N SER A 187 -7.70 22.79 33.59
CA SER A 187 -7.68 22.23 34.95
C SER A 187 -8.66 22.91 35.91
N TRP A 188 -9.26 24.03 35.53
CA TRP A 188 -10.26 24.80 36.27
C TRP A 188 -11.70 24.36 36.01
N VAL A 189 -11.90 23.38 35.12
CA VAL A 189 -13.21 22.76 34.82
C VAL A 189 -13.48 21.56 35.74
N TRP A 190 -12.51 21.19 36.60
CA TRP A 190 -12.60 20.13 37.61
C TRP A 190 -12.40 20.67 39.01
#